data_AF-A0AAN4YI39-F1
#
_entry.id   AF-A0AAN4YI39-F1
#
_cell.length_a   1.000
_cell.length_b   1.000
_cell.length_c   1.000
_cell.angle_alpha   90.00
_cell.angle_beta   90.00
_cell.angle_gamma   90.00
#
_symmetry.space_group_name_H-M   'P 1'
#
loop_
_entity.id
_entity.type
_entity.pdbx_description
1 polymer ?
#
loop_
_entity_poly.entity_id
_entity_poly.type
_entity_poly.pdbx_seq_one_letter_code
_entity_poly.pdbx_strand_id
1 'polypeptide(L)'
;MITMAEQRVNVHIPSHPAVLDSVRLRDIELPLPAAPEAWHRLGKSQPCTASLKLSYSSAVASANADDVSLSIDYGKLYRRLEEDIRTMGQHEEHPGKRMISLEGSRRNSMMKNDVGQDVRLTAAIVANCSLGLLDETTAGVRRMSHLHNAASQAPASTSPIDGIFGRCEVWLHLPKALLRAEEGLKYRSVTVWGYKQENEAAGNLQDSERCPVVLEEEFRIEGIRCHCILGVNSHERVEKQAVIVSLEFKGPGQLAWGSTVVDTYQAMTRAVAEVSSSFMPLPSRRIYLC
;
A
#
# COMPACT_ATOMS: atom_id res chain seq x y z
N MET A 1 15.31 29.54 14.24
CA MET A 1 14.79 28.27 13.72
C MET A 1 13.30 28.45 13.50
N ILE A 2 12.87 28.54 12.24
CA ILE A 2 11.44 28.64 11.91
C ILE A 2 10.88 27.22 12.02
N THR A 3 10.02 26.98 12.99
CA THR A 3 9.14 25.80 13.06
C THR A 3 8.28 25.79 11.80
N MET A 4 8.61 24.92 10.84
CA MET A 4 7.73 24.58 9.73
C MET A 4 6.43 24.06 10.31
N ALA A 5 5.36 24.85 10.23
CA ALA A 5 4.03 24.41 10.62
C ALA A 5 3.65 23.18 9.80
N GLU A 6 3.27 22.08 10.46
CA GLU A 6 2.69 20.92 9.79
C GLU A 6 1.42 21.39 9.06
N GLN A 7 1.46 21.43 7.73
CA GLN A 7 0.31 21.79 6.92
C GLN A 7 -0.73 20.66 7.00
N ARG A 8 -1.69 20.82 7.91
CA ARG A 8 -2.82 19.90 8.06
C ARG A 8 -3.90 20.28 7.05
N VAL A 9 -4.34 19.31 6.26
CA VAL A 9 -5.39 19.50 5.26
C VAL A 9 -6.64 18.79 5.74
N ASN A 10 -7.78 19.49 5.81
CA ASN A 10 -9.04 18.82 6.15
C ASN A 10 -9.52 17.98 4.96
N VAL A 11 -9.75 16.69 5.20
CA VAL A 11 -10.00 15.71 4.13
C VAL A 11 -11.27 14.94 4.43
N HIS A 12 -12.19 14.97 3.47
CA HIS A 12 -13.38 14.13 3.48
C HIS A 12 -13.13 12.83 2.72
N ILE A 13 -13.42 11.70 3.36
CA ILE A 13 -13.38 10.38 2.73
C ILE A 13 -14.82 9.96 2.45
N PRO A 14 -15.18 9.61 1.20
CA PRO A 14 -16.52 9.16 0.87
C PRO A 14 -16.91 7.92 1.68
N SER A 15 -18.19 7.84 2.05
CA SER A 15 -18.77 6.65 2.66
C SER A 15 -18.66 5.45 1.72
N HIS A 16 -18.56 4.26 2.31
CA HIS A 16 -18.49 3.01 1.56
C HIS A 16 -19.79 2.78 0.75
N PRO A 17 -19.72 2.63 -0.59
CA PRO A 17 -20.87 2.32 -1.42
C PRO A 17 -21.51 0.98 -1.05
N ALA A 18 -22.83 0.84 -1.31
CA ALA A 18 -23.56 -0.41 -1.08
C ALA A 18 -23.11 -1.55 -2.01
N VAL A 19 -22.66 -1.21 -3.22
CA VAL A 19 -22.16 -2.16 -4.23
C VAL A 19 -20.77 -1.71 -4.66
N LEU A 20 -19.83 -2.65 -4.60
CA LEU A 20 -18.44 -2.44 -5.02
C LEU A 20 -18.02 -3.51 -6.01
N ASP A 21 -17.37 -3.05 -7.07
CA ASP A 21 -16.65 -3.89 -8.00
C ASP A 21 -15.14 -3.76 -7.78
N SER A 22 -14.38 -4.77 -8.20
CA SER A 22 -12.93 -4.73 -8.03
C SER A 22 -12.15 -5.34 -9.18
N VAL A 23 -11.07 -4.68 -9.57
CA VAL A 23 -10.03 -5.20 -10.46
C VAL A 23 -8.81 -5.56 -9.65
N ARG A 24 -8.17 -6.69 -9.97
CA ARG A 24 -7.03 -7.22 -9.22
C ARG A 24 -5.90 -7.63 -10.14
N LEU A 25 -4.69 -7.23 -9.80
CA LEU A 25 -3.46 -7.85 -10.30
C LEU A 25 -2.89 -8.68 -9.15
N ARG A 26 -2.53 -9.93 -9.42
CA ARG A 26 -2.01 -10.84 -8.39
C ARG A 26 -0.63 -11.32 -8.76
N ASP A 27 0.23 -11.36 -7.77
CA ASP A 27 1.55 -11.96 -7.80
C ASP A 27 2.40 -11.50 -9.00
N ILE A 28 2.32 -10.20 -9.31
CA ILE A 28 3.13 -9.60 -10.36
C ILE A 28 4.55 -9.37 -9.84
N GLU A 29 5.55 -9.62 -10.68
CA GLU A 29 6.94 -9.37 -10.32
C GLU A 29 7.33 -7.93 -10.67
N LEU A 30 7.79 -7.20 -9.66
CA LEU A 30 8.29 -5.83 -9.80
C LEU A 30 9.80 -5.83 -9.51
N PRO A 31 10.65 -5.50 -10.49
CA PRO A 31 12.09 -5.36 -10.26
C PRO A 31 12.36 -4.02 -9.56
N LEU A 32 12.54 -4.05 -8.25
CA LEU A 32 12.88 -2.82 -7.50
C LEU A 32 14.36 -2.48 -7.73
N PRO A 33 14.73 -1.23 -8.03
CA PRO A 33 16.10 -0.84 -8.40
C PRO A 33 17.10 -0.98 -7.24
N ALA A 34 16.70 -0.61 -6.02
CA ALA A 34 17.50 -0.80 -4.81
C ALA A 34 16.57 -1.16 -3.64
N ALA A 35 16.08 -2.40 -3.62
CA ALA A 35 15.31 -2.90 -2.49
C ALA A 35 16.22 -3.20 -1.30
N PRO A 36 15.70 -3.19 -0.07
CA PRO A 36 16.47 -3.64 1.06
C PRO A 36 16.86 -5.08 0.85
N GLU A 37 18.16 -5.36 0.99
CA GLU A 37 18.65 -6.69 0.82
C GLU A 37 19.40 -7.20 2.03
N ALA A 38 19.18 -8.47 2.27
CA ALA A 38 19.72 -9.23 3.38
C ALA A 38 21.28 -9.26 3.41
N TRP A 39 21.94 -9.05 2.27
CA TRP A 39 23.42 -8.97 2.15
C TRP A 39 23.97 -7.53 2.14
N HIS A 40 23.11 -6.52 2.33
CA HIS A 40 23.47 -5.10 2.34
C HIS A 40 24.30 -4.62 1.14
N ARG A 41 24.22 -5.28 -0.03
CA ARG A 41 24.85 -4.77 -1.25
C ARG A 41 23.99 -3.62 -1.78
N LEU A 42 24.62 -2.47 -1.88
CA LEU A 42 23.98 -1.25 -2.34
C LEU A 42 23.64 -1.34 -3.84
N GLY A 43 22.48 -0.82 -4.22
CA GLY A 43 22.08 -0.65 -5.63
C GLY A 43 21.81 -1.94 -6.40
N LYS A 44 21.58 -3.07 -5.72
CA LYS A 44 21.19 -4.32 -6.39
C LYS A 44 19.67 -4.43 -6.48
N SER A 45 19.20 -4.72 -7.69
CA SER A 45 17.79 -4.99 -7.90
C SER A 45 17.39 -6.30 -7.22
N GLN A 46 16.22 -6.29 -6.59
CA GLN A 46 15.65 -7.46 -5.95
C GLN A 46 14.23 -7.74 -6.44
N PRO A 47 13.82 -9.02 -6.50
CA PRO A 47 12.44 -9.36 -6.78
C PRO A 47 11.54 -8.87 -5.66
N CYS A 48 10.50 -8.13 -6.02
CA CYS A 48 9.36 -7.84 -5.18
C CYS A 48 8.12 -8.42 -5.85
N THR A 49 7.38 -9.28 -5.15
CA THR A 49 6.08 -9.73 -5.63
C THR A 49 5.04 -8.74 -5.13
N ALA A 50 4.22 -8.22 -6.03
CA ALA A 50 3.14 -7.30 -5.70
C ALA A 50 1.78 -7.88 -6.07
N SER A 51 0.80 -7.60 -5.24
CA SER A 51 -0.62 -7.79 -5.56
C SER A 51 -1.34 -6.47 -5.28
N LEU A 52 -2.37 -6.16 -6.06
CA LEU A 52 -3.22 -5.02 -5.81
C LEU A 52 -4.69 -5.36 -6.05
N LYS A 53 -5.56 -4.65 -5.34
CA LYS A 53 -7.00 -4.68 -5.50
C LYS A 53 -7.51 -3.25 -5.55
N LEU A 54 -7.96 -2.81 -6.73
CA LEU A 54 -8.66 -1.55 -6.92
C LEU A 54 -10.16 -1.81 -6.80
N SER A 55 -10.80 -1.22 -5.80
CA SER A 55 -12.25 -1.28 -5.57
C SER A 55 -12.87 0.08 -5.87
N TYR A 56 -13.99 0.09 -6.58
CA TYR A 56 -14.67 1.30 -7.03
C TYR A 56 -16.19 1.09 -7.07
N SER A 57 -16.94 2.19 -7.19
CA SER A 57 -18.40 2.14 -7.31
C SER A 57 -18.82 1.38 -8.58
N SER A 58 -19.90 0.61 -8.47
CA SER A 58 -20.54 -0.24 -9.49
C SER A 58 -20.10 -0.08 -10.97
N ALA A 59 -19.78 -1.21 -11.59
CA ALA A 59 -19.50 -1.41 -13.02
C ALA A 59 -20.68 -2.06 -13.76
N VAL A 60 -21.87 -2.15 -13.14
CA VAL A 60 -23.04 -2.85 -13.71
C VAL A 60 -23.46 -2.27 -15.05
N ALA A 61 -23.41 -0.95 -15.20
CA ALA A 61 -23.75 -0.29 -16.45
C ALA A 61 -22.74 -0.61 -17.57
N SER A 62 -21.43 -0.69 -17.26
CA SER A 62 -20.42 -1.17 -18.21
C SER A 62 -20.64 -2.63 -18.60
N ALA A 63 -21.01 -3.49 -17.64
CA ALA A 63 -21.30 -4.90 -17.89
C ALA A 63 -22.55 -5.08 -18.78
N ASN A 64 -23.61 -4.30 -18.55
CA ASN A 64 -24.83 -4.35 -19.36
C ASN A 64 -24.60 -3.86 -20.79
N ALA A 65 -23.66 -2.94 -21.00
CA ALA A 65 -23.30 -2.44 -22.32
C ALA A 65 -22.38 -3.39 -23.11
N ASP A 66 -21.79 -4.40 -22.44
CA ASP A 66 -20.80 -5.32 -23.01
C ASP A 66 -19.67 -4.61 -23.77
N ASP A 67 -19.25 -3.45 -23.25
CA ASP A 67 -18.22 -2.59 -23.87
C ASP A 67 -17.01 -2.46 -22.94
N VAL A 68 -15.90 -3.06 -23.36
CA VAL A 68 -14.62 -3.04 -22.64
C VAL A 68 -14.08 -1.61 -22.48
N SER A 69 -14.41 -0.68 -23.38
CA SER A 69 -13.98 0.73 -23.29
C SER A 69 -14.59 1.46 -22.09
N LEU A 70 -15.68 0.94 -21.53
CA LEU A 70 -16.33 1.42 -20.32
C LEU A 70 -15.80 0.74 -19.05
N SER A 71 -14.76 -0.10 -19.16
CA SER A 71 -14.17 -0.85 -18.06
C SER A 71 -12.75 -0.38 -17.73
N ILE A 72 -12.23 -0.76 -16.55
CA ILE A 72 -10.85 -0.48 -16.17
C ILE A 72 -9.91 -1.47 -16.87
N ASP A 73 -9.02 -0.96 -17.72
CA ASP A 73 -8.00 -1.76 -18.43
C ASP A 73 -6.84 -2.15 -17.50
N TYR A 74 -6.86 -3.40 -17.02
CA TYR A 74 -5.81 -3.97 -16.18
C TYR A 74 -4.46 -4.15 -16.90
N GLY A 75 -4.46 -4.27 -18.23
CA GLY A 75 -3.25 -4.34 -19.04
C GLY A 75 -2.56 -2.98 -19.19
N LYS A 76 -3.33 -1.90 -19.28
CA LYS A 76 -2.83 -0.53 -19.16
C LYS A 76 -2.31 -0.27 -17.74
N LEU A 77 -3.01 -0.74 -16.71
CA LEU A 77 -2.56 -0.63 -15.31
C LEU A 77 -1.18 -1.28 -15.10
N TYR A 78 -1.03 -2.53 -15.55
CA TYR A 78 0.22 -3.28 -15.41
C TYR A 78 1.40 -2.57 -16.09
N ARG A 79 1.23 -2.17 -17.36
CA ARG A 79 2.29 -1.50 -18.13
C ARG A 79 2.70 -0.17 -17.50
N ARG A 80 1.73 0.62 -17.03
CA ARG A 80 2.00 1.88 -16.33
C ARG A 80 2.76 1.63 -15.03
N LEU A 81 2.34 0.65 -14.25
CA LEU A 81 3.00 0.31 -13.00
C LEU A 81 4.45 -0.13 -13.21
N GLU A 82 4.69 -1.00 -14.20
CA GLU A 82 6.04 -1.45 -14.54
C GLU A 82 6.96 -0.27 -14.89
N GLU A 83 6.47 0.68 -15.70
CA GLU A 83 7.23 1.86 -16.10
C GLU A 83 7.47 2.83 -14.94
N ASP A 84 6.46 3.09 -14.10
CA ASP A 84 6.57 3.97 -12.94
C ASP A 84 7.54 3.40 -11.88
N ILE A 85 7.61 2.07 -11.74
CA ILE A 85 8.59 1.40 -10.86
C ILE A 85 10.01 1.43 -11.45
N ARG A 86 10.14 1.27 -12.78
CA ARG A 86 11.44 1.32 -13.46
C ARG A 86 12.06 2.71 -13.42
N THR A 87 11.24 3.74 -13.55
CA THR A 87 11.64 5.16 -13.52
C THR A 87 11.59 5.76 -12.11
N MET A 88 11.25 4.94 -11.11
CA MET A 88 11.23 5.35 -9.71
C MET A 88 12.57 5.99 -9.33
N GLY A 89 12.52 7.17 -8.69
CA GLY A 89 13.71 7.93 -8.31
C GLY A 89 14.30 8.88 -9.35
N GLN A 90 13.83 8.84 -10.61
CA GLN A 90 14.36 9.69 -11.68
C GLN A 90 13.71 11.09 -11.72
N HIS A 91 12.49 11.22 -11.22
CA HIS A 91 11.74 12.48 -11.17
C HIS A 91 11.73 13.06 -9.75
N GLU A 92 11.94 14.38 -9.59
CA GLU A 92 11.87 14.99 -8.25
C GLU A 92 10.47 14.87 -7.61
N GLU A 93 9.41 14.81 -8.41
CA GLU A 93 8.06 14.54 -7.93
C GLU A 93 7.77 13.04 -7.90
N HIS A 94 7.49 12.52 -6.70
CA HIS A 94 7.10 11.14 -6.50
C HIS A 94 5.69 11.05 -5.92
N PRO A 95 4.89 10.04 -6.29
CA PRO A 95 3.55 9.85 -5.74
C PRO A 95 3.50 9.80 -4.20
N GLY A 96 4.58 9.32 -3.57
CA GLY A 96 4.74 9.34 -2.12
C GLY A 96 4.62 10.74 -1.48
N LYS A 97 4.99 11.81 -2.19
CA LYS A 97 4.87 13.21 -1.71
C LYS A 97 3.41 13.67 -1.58
N ARG A 98 2.49 13.01 -2.29
CA ARG A 98 1.06 13.35 -2.31
C ARG A 98 0.23 12.54 -1.32
N MET A 99 0.80 11.48 -0.74
CA MET A 99 0.14 10.65 0.27
C MET A 99 -0.14 11.49 1.52
N ILE A 100 -1.35 11.36 2.05
CA ILE A 100 -1.75 11.99 3.31
C ILE A 100 -2.26 10.95 4.29
N SER A 101 -2.07 11.23 5.58
CA SER A 101 -2.69 10.46 6.65
C SER A 101 -4.19 10.77 6.77
N LEU A 102 -4.89 9.96 7.56
CA LEU A 102 -6.26 10.23 7.99
C LEU A 102 -6.45 11.61 8.65
N GLU A 103 -5.42 12.12 9.33
CA GLU A 103 -5.44 13.41 10.01
C GLU A 103 -5.05 14.57 9.08
N GLY A 104 -4.84 14.29 7.79
CA GLY A 104 -4.46 15.29 6.80
C GLY A 104 -2.99 15.73 6.87
N SER A 105 -2.16 15.03 7.63
CA SER A 105 -0.73 15.28 7.72
C SER A 105 0.03 14.59 6.58
N ARG A 106 1.05 15.27 6.06
CA ARG A 106 2.00 14.73 5.07
C ARG A 106 3.30 14.34 5.76
N ARG A 107 3.97 13.29 5.27
CA ARG A 107 5.25 12.87 5.84
C ARG A 107 6.38 12.82 4.82
N ASN A 108 7.30 13.78 4.94
CA ASN A 108 8.53 13.83 4.14
C ASN A 108 9.55 12.75 4.56
N SER A 109 9.37 12.05 5.70
CA SER A 109 10.37 11.09 6.21
C SER A 109 10.52 9.84 5.34
N MET A 110 9.52 9.50 4.53
CA MET A 110 9.59 8.41 3.54
C MET A 110 10.66 8.67 2.46
N MET A 111 11.21 9.89 2.39
CA MET A 111 12.20 10.31 1.41
C MET A 111 13.63 10.33 1.96
N LYS A 112 13.84 9.88 3.20
CA LYS A 112 15.19 9.81 3.80
C LYS A 112 16.01 8.64 3.26
N ASN A 113 15.34 7.60 2.78
CA ASN A 113 15.96 6.37 2.34
C ASN A 113 16.13 6.37 0.82
N ASP A 114 17.17 5.68 0.35
CA ASP A 114 17.41 5.51 -1.08
C ASP A 114 16.18 4.89 -1.78
N VAL A 115 16.04 5.20 -3.06
CA VAL A 115 14.92 4.78 -3.89
C VAL A 115 14.75 3.25 -3.86
N GLY A 116 13.56 2.78 -3.48
CA GLY A 116 13.26 1.36 -3.36
C GLY A 116 13.56 0.74 -2.00
N GLN A 117 14.26 1.43 -1.09
CA GLN A 117 14.50 0.97 0.29
C GLN A 117 13.26 1.10 1.19
N ASP A 118 12.41 2.10 0.92
CA ASP A 118 11.15 2.26 1.63
C ASP A 118 10.01 1.59 0.85
N VAL A 119 9.57 0.42 1.33
CA VAL A 119 8.46 -0.35 0.74
C VAL A 119 7.16 0.44 0.65
N ARG A 120 6.96 1.44 1.53
CA ARG A 120 5.78 2.30 1.50
C ARG A 120 5.76 3.18 0.26
N LEU A 121 6.91 3.60 -0.27
CA LEU A 121 7.01 4.37 -1.50
C LEU A 121 6.56 3.55 -2.71
N THR A 122 7.01 2.30 -2.80
CA THR A 122 6.56 1.35 -3.83
C THR A 122 5.04 1.20 -3.78
N ALA A 123 4.46 1.01 -2.59
CA ALA A 123 3.01 0.90 -2.45
C ALA A 123 2.27 2.20 -2.81
N ALA A 124 2.84 3.36 -2.46
CA ALA A 124 2.28 4.66 -2.84
C ALA A 124 2.23 4.85 -4.36
N ILE A 125 3.28 4.41 -5.08
CA ILE A 125 3.31 4.40 -6.55
C ILE A 125 2.20 3.49 -7.07
N VAL A 126 2.14 2.23 -6.62
CA VAL A 126 1.11 1.26 -7.04
C VAL A 126 -0.31 1.79 -6.82
N ALA A 127 -0.56 2.36 -5.63
CA ALA A 127 -1.85 2.93 -5.28
C ALA A 127 -2.20 4.13 -6.18
N ASN A 128 -1.25 5.03 -6.42
CA ASN A 128 -1.45 6.20 -7.26
C ASN A 128 -1.69 5.83 -8.73
N CYS A 129 -0.98 4.84 -9.28
CA CYS A 129 -1.25 4.34 -10.64
C CYS A 129 -2.67 3.79 -10.75
N SER A 130 -3.10 3.01 -9.74
CA SER A 130 -4.42 2.36 -9.72
C SER A 130 -5.55 3.37 -9.61
N LEU A 131 -5.45 4.28 -8.65
CA LEU A 131 -6.44 5.33 -8.41
C LEU A 131 -6.48 6.36 -9.56
N GLY A 132 -5.32 6.71 -10.12
CA GLY A 132 -5.24 7.57 -11.30
C GLY A 132 -5.87 6.94 -12.55
N LEU A 133 -5.76 5.62 -12.73
CA LEU A 133 -6.43 4.93 -13.83
C LEU A 133 -7.97 4.96 -13.68
N LEU A 134 -8.49 4.86 -12.46
CA LEU A 134 -9.92 5.02 -12.20
C LEU A 134 -10.41 6.41 -12.64
N ASP A 135 -9.65 7.45 -12.32
CA ASP A 135 -9.96 8.84 -12.70
C ASP A 135 -9.93 9.02 -14.21
N GLU A 136 -8.89 8.52 -14.87
CA GLU A 136 -8.76 8.57 -16.34
C GLU A 136 -9.92 7.87 -17.05
N THR A 137 -10.30 6.69 -16.54
CA THR A 137 -11.39 5.88 -17.10
C THR A 137 -12.73 6.60 -16.90
N THR A 138 -12.99 7.10 -15.70
CA THR A 138 -14.21 7.87 -15.39
C THR A 138 -14.31 9.13 -16.26
N ALA A 139 -13.21 9.86 -16.42
CA ALA A 139 -13.17 11.04 -17.28
C ALA A 139 -13.35 10.69 -18.77
N GLY A 140 -12.77 9.56 -19.22
CA GLY A 140 -12.95 9.04 -20.58
C GLY A 140 -14.42 8.72 -20.88
N VAL A 141 -15.07 7.97 -19.99
CA VAL A 141 -16.48 7.62 -20.09
C VAL A 141 -17.37 8.86 -20.13
N ARG A 142 -17.12 9.85 -19.25
CA ARG A 142 -17.86 11.13 -19.25
C ARG A 142 -17.71 11.89 -20.58
N ARG A 143 -16.50 11.92 -21.15
CA ARG A 143 -16.28 12.55 -22.47
C ARG A 143 -17.05 11.83 -23.57
N MET A 144 -17.07 10.50 -23.57
CA MET A 144 -17.82 9.71 -24.56
C MET A 144 -19.35 9.88 -24.43
N SER A 145 -19.87 9.98 -23.20
CA SER A 145 -21.29 10.24 -22.97
C SER A 145 -21.71 11.64 -23.42
N HIS A 146 -20.86 12.66 -23.22
CA HIS A 146 -21.14 14.01 -23.71
C HIS A 146 -21.21 14.08 -25.25
N LEU A 147 -20.38 13.32 -25.96
CA LEU A 147 -20.44 13.23 -27.43
C LEU A 147 -21.73 12.57 -27.94
N HIS A 148 -22.22 11.53 -27.25
CA HIS A 148 -23.44 10.83 -27.63
C HIS A 148 -24.73 11.61 -27.26
N ASN A 149 -24.75 12.28 -26.10
CA ASN A 149 -25.92 13.05 -25.64
C ASN A 149 -26.12 14.37 -26.38
N ALA A 150 -25.11 14.90 -27.08
CA ALA A 150 -25.31 16.06 -27.98
C ALA A 150 -26.27 15.74 -29.15
N ALA A 151 -26.52 14.46 -29.45
CA ALA A 151 -27.40 14.01 -30.51
C ALA A 151 -28.79 13.51 -30.03
N SER A 152 -29.03 13.37 -28.72
CA SER A 152 -30.31 12.82 -28.23
C SER A 152 -30.67 13.30 -26.82
N GLN A 153 -31.88 13.88 -26.67
CA GLN A 153 -32.47 14.38 -25.41
C GLN A 153 -33.02 13.26 -24.52
N ALA A 154 -32.23 12.23 -24.22
CA ALA A 154 -32.61 11.17 -23.27
C ALA A 154 -32.08 11.50 -21.86
N PRO A 155 -32.80 11.12 -20.78
CA PRO A 155 -32.40 11.41 -19.41
C PRO A 155 -31.08 10.71 -19.06
N ALA A 156 -30.28 11.34 -18.20
CA ALA A 156 -28.96 10.89 -17.77
C ALA A 156 -29.00 9.46 -17.19
N SER A 157 -28.66 8.47 -18.01
CA SER A 157 -28.39 7.11 -17.54
C SER A 157 -27.17 7.13 -16.61
N THR A 158 -27.27 6.41 -15.50
CA THR A 158 -26.19 6.14 -14.54
C THR A 158 -24.84 5.99 -15.23
N SER A 159 -23.84 6.77 -14.79
CA SER A 159 -22.49 6.71 -15.35
C SER A 159 -21.95 5.26 -15.27
N PRO A 160 -21.44 4.69 -16.37
CA PRO A 160 -20.95 3.30 -16.42
C PRO A 160 -19.95 2.92 -15.33
N ILE A 161 -19.10 3.88 -14.94
CA ILE A 161 -18.20 3.82 -13.80
C ILE A 161 -18.35 5.11 -13.00
N ASP A 162 -18.46 4.97 -11.68
CA ASP A 162 -18.38 6.09 -10.75
C ASP A 162 -17.02 6.10 -10.02
N GLY A 163 -16.26 7.17 -10.29
CA GLY A 163 -14.96 7.42 -9.67
C GLY A 163 -15.03 8.20 -8.36
N ILE A 164 -16.19 8.43 -7.75
CA ILE A 164 -16.29 9.12 -6.45
C ILE A 164 -15.60 8.31 -5.35
N PHE A 165 -15.87 7.01 -5.30
CA PHE A 165 -15.22 6.09 -4.39
C PHE A 165 -14.12 5.31 -5.11
N GLY A 166 -12.91 5.36 -4.56
CA GLY A 166 -11.78 4.54 -5.00
C GLY A 166 -11.00 4.06 -3.79
N ARG A 167 -10.77 2.75 -3.70
CA ARG A 167 -9.95 2.11 -2.67
C ARG A 167 -8.95 1.17 -3.33
N CYS A 168 -7.67 1.46 -3.19
CA CYS A 168 -6.59 0.58 -3.61
C CYS A 168 -5.97 -0.09 -2.38
N GLU A 169 -5.99 -1.41 -2.38
CA GLU A 169 -5.27 -2.23 -1.41
C GLU A 169 -4.06 -2.84 -2.11
N VAL A 170 -2.88 -2.66 -1.53
CA VAL A 170 -1.60 -3.10 -2.11
C VAL A 170 -0.94 -4.05 -1.13
N TRP A 171 -0.45 -5.18 -1.65
CA TRP A 171 0.38 -6.13 -0.92
C TRP A 171 1.73 -6.24 -1.63
N LEU A 172 2.81 -6.11 -0.89
CA LEU A 172 4.18 -6.25 -1.37
C LEU A 172 4.88 -7.32 -0.56
N HIS A 173 5.68 -8.14 -1.25
CA HIS A 173 6.48 -9.20 -0.65
C HIS A 173 7.92 -9.09 -1.14
N LEU A 174 8.83 -8.87 -0.19
CA LEU A 174 10.26 -8.80 -0.40
C LEU A 174 10.91 -10.02 0.29
N PRO A 175 10.99 -11.17 -0.41
CA PRO A 175 11.51 -12.41 0.19
C PRO A 175 12.98 -12.30 0.60
N LYS A 176 13.74 -11.38 -0.01
CA LYS A 176 15.18 -11.22 0.21
C LYS A 176 15.54 -10.02 1.08
N ALA A 177 14.56 -9.39 1.74
CA ALA A 177 14.79 -8.25 2.62
C ALA A 177 15.53 -8.62 3.92
N LEU A 178 15.45 -9.88 4.34
CA LEU A 178 15.96 -10.34 5.63
C LEU A 178 16.64 -11.70 5.51
N LEU A 179 17.84 -11.86 6.06
CA LEU A 179 18.58 -13.14 6.03
C LEU A 179 17.96 -14.19 6.93
N ARG A 180 17.42 -13.76 8.06
CA ARG A 180 16.99 -14.64 9.15
C ARG A 180 15.48 -14.88 9.17
N ALA A 181 14.76 -14.38 8.17
CA ALA A 181 13.33 -14.53 7.99
C ALA A 181 13.10 -15.19 6.62
N GLU A 182 12.73 -16.47 6.60
CA GLU A 182 12.60 -17.25 5.36
C GLU A 182 11.59 -16.67 4.37
N GLU A 183 10.52 -16.09 4.90
CA GLU A 183 9.48 -15.45 4.08
C GLU A 183 9.72 -13.94 3.92
N GLY A 184 10.81 -13.41 4.47
CA GLY A 184 11.22 -12.03 4.30
C GLY A 184 10.25 -11.01 4.91
N LEU A 185 10.10 -9.89 4.22
CA LEU A 185 9.24 -8.77 4.61
C LEU A 185 7.99 -8.75 3.73
N LYS A 186 6.82 -8.72 4.35
CA LYS A 186 5.53 -8.46 3.70
C LYS A 186 5.02 -7.09 4.16
N TYR A 187 4.40 -6.36 3.26
CA TYR A 187 3.83 -5.06 3.52
C TYR A 187 2.44 -4.97 2.89
N ARG A 188 1.48 -4.40 3.61
CA ARG A 188 0.14 -4.12 3.12
C ARG A 188 -0.20 -2.67 3.39
N SER A 189 -0.84 -2.03 2.42
CA SER A 189 -1.37 -0.68 2.56
C SER A 189 -2.75 -0.55 1.95
N VAL A 190 -3.59 0.26 2.58
CA VAL A 190 -4.90 0.64 2.06
C VAL A 190 -4.92 2.14 1.81
N THR A 191 -5.09 2.51 0.55
CA THR A 191 -5.18 3.90 0.11
C THR A 191 -6.55 4.16 -0.51
N VAL A 192 -7.17 5.29 -0.19
CA VAL A 192 -8.45 5.71 -0.75
C VAL A 192 -8.38 7.10 -1.36
N TRP A 193 -9.36 7.42 -2.21
CA TRP A 193 -9.59 8.81 -2.57
C TRP A 193 -10.20 9.59 -1.42
N GLY A 194 -9.53 10.66 -1.02
CA GLY A 194 -10.04 11.73 -0.18
C GLY A 194 -10.20 13.03 -0.95
N TYR A 195 -11.03 13.92 -0.43
CA TYR A 195 -11.38 15.21 -1.02
C TYR A 195 -11.00 16.32 -0.05
N LYS A 196 -10.10 17.21 -0.48
CA LYS A 196 -9.72 18.37 0.33
C LYS A 196 -10.89 19.32 0.40
N GLN A 197 -11.26 19.74 1.61
CA GLN A 197 -12.27 20.76 1.80
C GLN A 197 -11.61 22.14 1.75
N GLU A 198 -11.83 22.91 0.68
CA GLU A 198 -11.24 24.26 0.55
C GLU A 198 -12.15 25.40 1.04
N ASN A 199 -13.44 25.16 1.32
CA ASN A 199 -14.33 26.05 2.09
C ASN A 199 -15.66 25.32 2.30
N GLU A 200 -16.25 25.41 3.50
CA GLU A 200 -17.52 24.74 3.86
C GLU A 200 -18.75 25.20 3.04
N ALA A 201 -18.61 26.21 2.16
CA ALA A 201 -19.71 26.89 1.48
C ALA A 201 -20.08 26.37 0.07
N ALA A 202 -19.31 25.46 -0.53
CA ALA A 202 -19.59 24.94 -1.89
C ALA A 202 -19.73 23.41 -1.89
N GLY A 203 -20.95 22.93 -1.67
CA GLY A 203 -21.31 21.53 -1.44
C GLY A 203 -21.26 20.58 -2.65
N ASN A 204 -20.26 20.68 -3.53
CA ASN A 204 -20.07 19.72 -4.63
C ASN A 204 -18.71 19.00 -4.50
N LEU A 205 -18.73 17.71 -4.12
CA LEU A 205 -17.54 16.83 -4.08
C LEU A 205 -16.84 16.68 -5.44
N GLN A 206 -17.52 17.01 -6.53
CA GLN A 206 -16.97 16.95 -7.88
C GLN A 206 -15.92 18.03 -8.18
N ASP A 207 -15.96 19.15 -7.45
CA ASP A 207 -15.04 20.28 -7.64
C ASP A 207 -13.91 20.33 -6.59
N SER A 208 -13.96 19.44 -5.58
CA SER A 208 -12.95 19.36 -4.52
C SER A 208 -11.68 18.66 -5.00
N GLU A 209 -10.51 19.20 -4.66
CA GLU A 209 -9.23 18.60 -5.05
C GLU A 209 -9.07 17.21 -4.42
N ARG A 210 -8.86 16.19 -5.26
CA ARG A 210 -8.62 14.81 -4.82
C ARG A 210 -7.21 14.62 -4.30
N CYS A 211 -7.10 13.85 -3.23
CA CYS A 211 -5.83 13.47 -2.64
C CYS A 211 -5.87 12.01 -2.15
N PRO A 212 -4.79 11.25 -2.33
CA PRO A 212 -4.76 9.86 -1.93
C PRO A 212 -4.45 9.76 -0.43
N VAL A 213 -5.38 9.17 0.33
CA VAL A 213 -5.31 9.01 1.79
C VAL A 213 -4.92 7.59 2.15
N VAL A 214 -3.85 7.42 2.92
CA VAL A 214 -3.46 6.11 3.44
C VAL A 214 -4.21 5.85 4.75
N LEU A 215 -5.11 4.88 4.73
CA LEU A 215 -5.93 4.51 5.89
C LEU A 215 -5.16 3.62 6.85
N GLU A 216 -4.56 2.58 6.31
CA GLU A 216 -3.95 1.49 7.06
C GLU A 216 -2.61 1.10 6.45
N GLU A 217 -1.67 0.76 7.31
CA GLU A 217 -0.40 0.15 6.95
C GLU A 217 -0.18 -1.07 7.86
N GLU A 218 0.42 -2.10 7.29
CA GLU A 218 0.76 -3.33 7.98
C GLU A 218 2.10 -3.86 7.48
N PHE A 219 3.00 -4.15 8.41
CA PHE A 219 4.29 -4.79 8.16
C PHE A 219 4.29 -6.16 8.82
N ARG A 220 4.69 -7.19 8.07
CA ARG A 220 4.84 -8.55 8.58
C ARG A 220 6.23 -9.06 8.26
N ILE A 221 6.91 -9.57 9.28
CA ILE A 221 8.17 -10.30 9.13
C ILE A 221 7.87 -11.75 9.44
N GLU A 222 8.08 -12.64 8.48
CA GLU A 222 7.64 -14.02 8.58
C GLU A 222 8.80 -15.00 8.41
N GLY A 223 8.69 -16.14 9.07
CA GLY A 223 9.71 -17.19 8.98
C GLY A 223 10.98 -16.88 9.77
N ILE A 224 10.91 -16.11 10.86
CA ILE A 224 12.10 -15.86 11.71
C ILE A 224 12.43 -17.15 12.46
N ARG A 225 13.54 -17.81 12.09
CA ARG A 225 14.01 -19.00 12.83
C ARG A 225 14.80 -18.59 14.06
N CYS A 226 14.35 -19.00 15.23
CA CYS A 226 15.12 -18.96 16.47
C CYS A 226 15.30 -20.38 17.05
N HIS A 227 16.43 -20.65 17.67
CA HIS A 227 16.76 -21.98 18.20
C HIS A 227 16.79 -21.95 19.72
N CYS A 228 15.71 -22.35 20.38
CA CYS A 228 15.59 -22.28 21.84
C CYS A 228 15.44 -23.66 22.47
N ILE A 229 15.82 -23.75 23.75
CA ILE A 229 15.56 -24.94 24.56
C ILE A 229 14.10 -24.88 24.99
N LEU A 230 13.28 -25.80 24.50
CA LEU A 230 11.88 -25.95 24.87
C LEU A 230 11.69 -27.25 25.65
N GLY A 231 11.04 -27.19 26.80
CA GLY A 231 10.74 -28.41 27.54
C GLY A 231 10.36 -28.17 28.99
N VAL A 232 9.30 -28.85 29.42
CA VAL A 232 8.91 -28.94 30.83
C VAL A 232 9.81 -29.95 31.54
N ASN A 233 10.10 -31.07 30.87
CA ASN A 233 10.93 -32.14 31.40
C ASN A 233 12.42 -31.91 31.11
N SER A 234 13.30 -32.52 31.91
CA SER A 234 14.75 -32.40 31.75
C SER A 234 15.25 -32.95 30.41
N HIS A 235 14.67 -34.06 29.92
CA HIS A 235 15.07 -34.70 28.67
C HIS A 235 14.67 -33.89 27.42
N GLU A 236 13.58 -33.12 27.49
CA GLU A 236 13.15 -32.20 26.42
C GLU A 236 14.13 -31.02 26.26
N ARG A 237 14.90 -30.72 27.31
CA ARG A 237 15.83 -29.58 27.37
C ARG A 237 17.25 -29.90 26.91
N VAL A 238 17.48 -31.09 26.36
CA VAL A 238 18.80 -31.55 25.92
C VAL A 238 19.21 -30.90 24.59
N GLU A 239 18.25 -30.65 23.70
CA GLU A 239 18.52 -30.13 22.36
C GLU A 239 17.75 -28.83 22.09
N LYS A 240 18.36 -27.95 21.28
CA LYS A 240 17.69 -26.75 20.79
C LYS A 240 16.69 -27.13 19.72
N GLN A 241 15.47 -26.63 19.85
CA GLN A 241 14.40 -26.80 18.88
C GLN A 241 14.26 -25.52 18.06
N ALA A 242 13.99 -25.67 16.77
CA ALA A 242 13.71 -24.54 15.89
C ALA A 242 12.29 -24.06 16.11
N VAL A 243 12.13 -22.79 16.45
CA VAL A 243 10.85 -22.09 16.55
C VAL A 243 10.77 -21.06 15.44
N ILE A 244 9.63 -21.03 14.77
CA ILE A 244 9.33 -20.05 13.73
C ILE A 244 8.49 -18.94 14.35
N VAL A 245 9.03 -17.73 14.32
CA VAL A 245 8.38 -16.53 14.84
C VAL A 245 7.97 -15.62 13.68
N SER A 246 6.81 -14.99 13.82
CA SER A 246 6.37 -13.91 12.94
C SER A 246 6.10 -12.66 13.76
N LEU A 247 6.45 -11.49 13.21
CA LEU A 247 6.17 -10.18 13.80
C LEU A 247 5.16 -9.46 12.91
N GLU A 248 4.12 -8.89 13.52
CA GLU A 248 3.07 -8.12 12.83
C GLU A 248 2.99 -6.73 13.47
N PHE A 249 3.11 -5.69 12.65
CA PHE A 249 2.95 -4.30 13.06
C PHE A 249 1.86 -3.69 12.19
N LYS A 250 0.80 -3.15 12.81
CA LYS A 250 -0.31 -2.53 12.08
C LYS A 250 -0.77 -1.26 12.76
N GLY A 251 -1.23 -0.33 11.96
CA GLY A 251 -1.78 0.91 12.47
C GLY A 251 -2.28 1.82 11.36
N PRO A 252 -2.75 3.02 11.74
CA PRO A 252 -3.12 4.04 10.78
C PRO A 252 -1.92 4.43 9.90
N GLY A 253 -2.21 4.72 8.64
CA GLY A 253 -1.19 5.03 7.65
C GLY A 253 -0.49 6.37 7.88
N GLN A 254 0.73 6.49 7.36
CA GLN A 254 1.54 7.72 7.36
C GLN A 254 1.93 8.23 8.76
N LEU A 255 1.78 7.40 9.79
CA LEU A 255 2.19 7.71 11.16
C LEU A 255 3.68 7.38 11.42
N ALA A 256 4.18 7.83 12.59
CA ALA A 256 5.62 7.76 12.91
C ALA A 256 6.14 6.34 13.03
N TRP A 257 5.29 5.45 13.55
CA TRP A 257 5.60 4.06 13.81
C TRP A 257 6.05 3.32 12.54
N GLY A 258 5.46 3.62 11.37
CA GLY A 258 5.84 2.98 10.11
C GLY A 258 7.29 3.29 9.72
N SER A 259 7.77 4.51 9.99
CA SER A 259 9.18 4.87 9.77
C SER A 259 10.09 4.15 10.76
N THR A 260 9.68 4.06 12.02
CA THR A 260 10.39 3.27 13.03
C THR A 260 10.53 1.81 12.59
N VAL A 261 9.48 1.20 12.04
CA VAL A 261 9.56 -0.18 11.52
C VAL A 261 10.56 -0.26 10.37
N VAL A 262 10.45 0.61 9.36
CA VAL A 262 11.38 0.64 8.20
C VAL A 262 12.84 0.81 8.65
N ASP A 263 13.10 1.63 9.67
CA ASP A 263 14.47 1.90 10.14
C ASP A 263 15.02 0.76 11.03
N THR A 264 14.16 -0.07 11.63
CA THR A 264 14.58 -1.02 12.68
C THR A 264 14.29 -2.49 12.38
N TYR A 265 13.51 -2.83 11.35
CA TYR A 265 13.04 -4.21 11.13
C TYR A 265 14.18 -5.23 11.01
N GLN A 266 15.33 -4.86 10.44
CA GLN A 266 16.50 -5.73 10.37
C GLN A 266 17.11 -6.00 11.76
N ALA A 267 17.25 -4.96 12.58
CA ALA A 267 17.75 -5.07 13.94
C ALA A 267 16.78 -5.86 14.83
N MET A 268 15.47 -5.61 14.72
CA MET A 268 14.43 -6.36 15.42
C MET A 268 14.46 -7.85 15.04
N THR A 269 14.55 -8.17 13.74
CA THR A 269 14.64 -9.56 13.27
C THR A 269 15.88 -10.25 13.84
N ARG A 270 17.03 -9.57 13.85
CA ARG A 270 18.26 -10.09 14.45
C ARG A 270 18.08 -10.39 15.94
N ALA A 271 17.52 -9.44 16.69
CA ALA A 271 17.27 -9.60 18.11
C ALA A 271 16.36 -10.80 18.40
N VAL A 272 15.23 -10.92 17.70
CA VAL A 272 14.30 -12.06 17.86
C VAL A 272 14.97 -13.40 17.52
N ALA A 273 15.77 -13.44 16.46
CA ALA A 273 16.52 -14.63 16.10
C ALA A 273 17.59 -15.02 17.15
N GLU A 274 18.08 -14.06 17.96
CA GLU A 274 19.17 -14.24 18.92
C GLU A 274 18.73 -14.44 20.38
N VAL A 275 17.47 -14.14 20.73
CA VAL A 275 16.86 -14.29 22.09
C VAL A 275 17.05 -15.70 22.72
N SER A 276 17.47 -16.68 21.91
CA SER A 276 17.84 -18.06 22.21
C SER A 276 18.95 -18.37 23.25
N SER A 277 19.26 -17.51 24.21
CA SER A 277 20.17 -17.83 25.34
C SER A 277 19.51 -17.90 26.71
N SER A 278 18.21 -17.61 26.84
CA SER A 278 17.49 -17.72 28.11
C SER A 278 16.19 -18.52 28.00
N PHE A 279 15.95 -19.34 29.02
CA PHE A 279 14.86 -20.30 29.17
C PHE A 279 13.49 -19.67 28.90
N MET A 280 12.72 -20.19 27.94
CA MET A 280 11.33 -19.76 27.73
C MET A 280 10.36 -20.77 28.36
N PRO A 281 9.64 -20.42 29.44
CA PRO A 281 8.52 -21.22 29.90
C PRO A 281 7.32 -21.05 28.95
N LEU A 282 6.81 -22.17 28.44
CA LEU A 282 5.52 -22.24 27.75
C LEU A 282 4.41 -21.94 28.78
N PRO A 283 3.51 -20.95 28.58
CA PRO A 283 2.66 -20.95 27.39
C PRO A 283 2.44 -19.56 26.73
N SER A 284 2.16 -19.59 25.43
CA SER A 284 1.30 -18.62 24.72
C SER A 284 1.62 -17.12 24.89
N ARG A 285 2.79 -16.67 24.40
CA ARG A 285 2.94 -15.25 24.04
C ARG A 285 2.96 -15.10 22.52
N ARG A 286 1.81 -14.67 21.96
CA ARG A 286 1.86 -13.68 20.90
C ARG A 286 2.60 -12.49 21.48
N ILE A 287 3.83 -12.25 21.02
CA ILE A 287 4.58 -11.07 21.40
C ILE A 287 3.90 -9.89 20.69
N TYR A 288 2.93 -9.27 21.37
CA TYR A 288 2.44 -7.94 21.02
C TYR A 288 3.52 -6.96 21.50
N LEU A 289 4.38 -6.51 20.59
CA LEU A 289 5.18 -5.31 20.82
C LEU A 289 4.24 -4.12 20.54
N CYS A 290 3.75 -3.49 21.61
CA CYS A 290 3.10 -2.18 21.55
C CYS A 290 4.14 -1.09 21.31
#